data_AF-A0A914NJU5-F1
#
_entry.id   AF-A0A914NJU5-F1
#
_cell.length_a   1.000
_cell.length_b   1.000
_cell.length_c   1.000
_cell.angle_alpha   90.00
_cell.angle_beta   90.00
_cell.angle_gamma   90.00
#
_symmetry.space_group_name_H-M   'P 1'
#
loop_
_entity.id
_entity.type
_entity.pdbx_description
1 polymer ?
#
loop_
_entity_poly.entity_id
_entity_poly.type
_entity_poly.pdbx_seq_one_letter_code
_entity_poly.pdbx_strand_id
1 'polypeptide(L)'
;MELYLFNHQEYERLYNCTNLVIDSIPIENRRLTIEALINLILGIIYFLLYLPCLYSIWKQHWKNDCYTILLYIGIVDLVALLIIGFLHPILALQGAVFCSYPTLIFFAGTLANFVWVAESSANLVSLLKIYY
;
A
#
# COMPACT_ATOMS: atom_id res chain seq x y z
N MET A 1 -8.68 -5.48 11.17
CA MET A 1 -8.43 -6.93 11.08
C MET A 1 -9.27 -7.76 12.05
N GLU A 2 -9.72 -7.21 13.18
CA GLU A 2 -10.49 -7.97 14.18
C GLU A 2 -11.76 -8.61 13.63
N LEU A 3 -12.51 -7.89 12.78
CA LEU A 3 -13.70 -8.45 12.10
C LEU A 3 -13.37 -9.71 11.29
N TYR A 4 -12.29 -9.70 10.50
CA TYR A 4 -11.95 -10.85 9.67
C TYR A 4 -11.40 -12.03 10.49
N LEU A 5 -10.60 -11.75 11.54
CA LEU A 5 -9.90 -12.78 12.33
C LEU A 5 -10.73 -13.35 13.48
N PHE A 6 -11.51 -12.52 14.16
CA PHE A 6 -12.22 -12.90 15.39
C PHE A 6 -13.74 -12.93 15.23
N ASN A 7 -14.30 -12.21 14.26
CA ASN A 7 -15.75 -12.14 14.06
C ASN A 7 -16.15 -12.34 12.59
N HIS A 8 -15.79 -13.51 12.06
CA HIS A 8 -15.99 -13.81 10.64
C HIS A 8 -17.46 -13.74 10.20
N GLN A 9 -18.40 -14.07 11.10
CA GLN A 9 -19.85 -13.96 10.82
C GLN A 9 -20.27 -12.52 10.54
N GLU A 10 -19.75 -11.56 11.30
CA GLU A 10 -20.03 -10.14 11.06
C GLU A 10 -19.31 -9.61 9.80
N TYR A 11 -18.10 -10.12 9.52
CA TYR A 11 -17.42 -9.84 8.25
C TYR A 11 -18.25 -10.32 7.06
N GLU A 12 -18.75 -11.56 7.08
CA GLU A 12 -19.64 -12.08 6.03
C GLU A 12 -20.92 -11.24 5.95
N ARG A 13 -21.54 -10.86 7.07
CA ARG A 13 -22.74 -10.01 7.04
C ARG A 13 -22.52 -8.68 6.31
N LEU A 14 -21.34 -8.06 6.47
CA LEU A 14 -21.03 -6.73 5.91
C LEU A 14 -20.42 -6.78 4.50
N TYR A 15 -19.62 -7.81 4.20
CA TYR A 15 -18.80 -7.89 2.98
C TYR A 15 -19.19 -9.04 2.04
N ASN A 16 -20.33 -9.70 2.28
CA ASN A 16 -20.80 -10.76 1.40
C ASN A 16 -21.23 -10.22 0.01
N CYS A 17 -20.68 -10.83 -1.03
CA CYS A 17 -20.91 -10.51 -2.43
C CYS A 17 -22.05 -11.30 -3.10
N THR A 18 -22.83 -12.10 -2.35
CA THR A 18 -23.89 -12.99 -2.88
C THR A 18 -24.95 -12.24 -3.70
N ASN A 19 -25.24 -10.98 -3.36
CA ASN A 19 -26.24 -10.16 -4.04
C ASN A 19 -25.66 -9.31 -5.19
N LEU A 20 -24.36 -9.39 -5.46
CA LEU A 20 -23.66 -8.58 -6.46
C LEU A 20 -23.27 -9.44 -7.67
N VAL A 21 -23.91 -9.19 -8.81
CA VAL A 21 -23.52 -9.82 -10.08
C VAL A 21 -22.30 -9.09 -10.63
N ILE A 22 -21.13 -9.68 -10.41
CA ILE A 22 -19.83 -9.12 -10.83
C ILE A 22 -19.73 -8.99 -12.35
N ASP A 23 -20.57 -9.61 -13.17
CA ASP A 23 -20.51 -9.46 -14.64
C ASP A 23 -21.57 -8.50 -15.21
N SER A 24 -22.37 -7.86 -14.35
CA SER A 24 -23.45 -6.95 -14.78
C SER A 24 -22.97 -5.69 -15.52
N ILE A 25 -21.84 -5.12 -15.09
CA ILE A 25 -21.19 -3.98 -15.74
C ILE A 25 -20.03 -4.51 -16.62
N PRO A 26 -19.91 -4.15 -17.89
CA PRO A 26 -18.81 -4.60 -18.74
C PRO A 26 -17.45 -4.11 -18.20
N ILE A 27 -16.42 -4.93 -18.38
CA ILE A 27 -15.06 -4.68 -17.87
C ILE A 27 -14.50 -3.34 -18.37
N GLU A 28 -14.82 -2.95 -19.61
CA GLU A 28 -14.42 -1.69 -20.21
C GLU A 28 -14.85 -0.47 -19.38
N ASN A 29 -16.04 -0.51 -18.77
CA ASN A 29 -16.56 0.57 -17.95
C ASN A 29 -15.99 0.58 -16.53
N ARG A 30 -15.27 -0.47 -16.12
CA ARG A 30 -14.68 -0.60 -14.77
C ARG A 30 -13.18 -0.38 -14.74
N ARG A 31 -12.50 -0.55 -15.87
CA ARG A 31 -11.06 -0.40 -15.97
C ARG A 31 -10.69 1.07 -15.89
N LEU A 32 -10.04 1.44 -14.79
CA LEU A 32 -9.42 2.75 -14.61
C LEU A 32 -8.05 2.76 -15.31
N THR A 33 -8.06 2.54 -16.63
CA THR A 33 -6.84 2.25 -17.40
C THR A 33 -5.81 3.36 -17.33
N ILE A 34 -6.24 4.62 -17.40
CA ILE A 34 -5.33 5.78 -17.37
C ILE A 34 -4.67 5.92 -15.99
N GLU A 35 -5.48 5.88 -14.92
CA GLU A 35 -5.00 5.96 -13.53
C GLU A 35 -4.03 4.83 -13.21
N ALA A 36 -4.38 3.60 -13.61
CA ALA A 36 -3.57 2.43 -13.38
C ALA A 36 -2.22 2.48 -14.11
N LEU A 37 -2.21 2.92 -15.38
CA LEU A 37 -0.97 3.06 -16.14
C LEU A 37 -0.06 4.15 -15.55
N ILE A 38 -0.61 5.30 -15.16
CA ILE A 38 0.17 6.38 -14.53
C ILE A 38 0.79 5.88 -13.23
N ASN A 39 0.01 5.26 -12.35
CA ASN A 39 0.51 4.74 -11.08
C ASN A 39 1.55 3.64 -11.27
N LEU A 40 1.39 2.75 -12.26
CA LEU A 40 2.36 1.69 -12.52
C LEU A 40 3.70 2.25 -13.01
N ILE A 41 3.67 3.23 -13.93
CA ILE A 41 4.88 3.87 -14.45
C ILE A 41 5.60 4.65 -13.33
N LEU A 42 4.85 5.45 -12.56
CA LEU A 42 5.40 6.18 -11.41
C LEU A 42 5.93 5.22 -10.35
N GLY A 43 5.23 4.13 -10.06
CA GLY A 43 5.66 3.09 -9.12
C GLY A 43 7.01 2.49 -9.51
N ILE A 44 7.22 2.16 -10.79
CA ILE A 44 8.51 1.66 -11.29
C ILE A 44 9.61 2.72 -11.12
N ILE A 45 9.35 3.97 -11.50
CA ILE A 45 10.32 5.07 -11.40
C ILE A 45 10.72 5.27 -9.93
N TYR A 46 9.74 5.40 -9.03
CA TYR A 46 10.01 5.62 -7.60
C TYR A 46 10.70 4.43 -6.96
N PHE A 47 10.34 3.20 -7.30
CA PHE A 47 11.01 2.01 -6.79
C PHE A 47 12.50 1.99 -7.18
N LEU A 48 12.82 2.28 -8.45
CA LEU A 48 14.21 2.35 -8.92
C LEU A 48 15.00 3.49 -8.27
N LEU A 49 14.37 4.65 -8.03
CA LEU A 49 14.99 5.77 -7.34
C LEU A 49 15.19 5.51 -5.83
N TYR A 50 14.30 4.74 -5.20
CA TYR A 50 14.40 4.45 -3.76
C TYR A 50 15.59 3.57 -3.42
N LEU A 51 15.92 2.59 -4.27
CA LEU A 51 17.03 1.65 -4.02
C LEU A 51 18.39 2.34 -3.76
N PRO A 52 18.89 3.25 -4.62
CA PRO A 52 20.16 3.93 -4.38
C PRO A 52 20.09 4.89 -3.17
N CYS A 53 18.93 5.52 -2.92
CA CYS A 53 18.71 6.38 -1.77
C CYS A 53 18.82 5.60 -0.46
N LEU A 54 18.12 4.46 -0.33
CA LEU A 54 18.22 3.59 0.83
C LEU A 54 19.63 3.05 1.01
N TYR A 55 20.32 2.69 -0.07
CA TYR A 55 21.70 2.20 0.03
C TYR A 55 22.64 3.25 0.64
N SER A 56 22.48 4.53 0.24
CA SER A 56 23.25 5.63 0.81
C SER A 56 22.95 5.83 2.31
N ILE A 57 21.67 5.79 2.70
CA ILE A 57 21.22 5.93 4.10
C ILE A 57 21.71 4.74 4.93
N TRP A 58 21.62 3.51 4.40
CA TRP A 58 22.10 2.30 5.05
C TRP A 58 23.59 2.39 5.38
N LYS A 59 24.40 3.04 4.54
CA LYS A 59 25.83 3.24 4.86
C LYS A 59 26.04 4.16 6.07
N GLN A 60 25.10 5.06 6.36
CA GLN A 60 25.23 6.08 7.41
C GLN A 60 24.39 5.79 8.66
N HIS A 61 23.48 4.81 8.65
CA HIS A 61 22.54 4.57 9.75
C HIS A 61 23.22 4.32 11.11
N TRP A 62 24.38 3.67 11.13
CA TRP A 62 25.15 3.41 12.35
C TRP A 62 25.73 4.67 13.02
N LYS A 63 25.76 5.82 12.33
CA LYS A 63 26.41 7.04 12.83
C LYS A 63 25.47 7.93 13.65
N ASN A 64 24.16 7.86 13.42
CA ASN A 64 23.17 8.69 14.09
C ASN A 64 21.82 7.97 14.05
N ASP A 65 21.12 7.95 15.19
CA ASP A 65 19.76 7.45 15.32
C ASP A 65 18.79 8.05 14.29
N CYS A 66 19.00 9.31 13.88
CA CYS A 66 18.19 9.96 12.85
C CYS A 66 18.26 9.23 11.51
N TYR A 67 19.44 8.75 11.10
CA TYR A 67 19.58 7.93 9.88
C TYR A 67 18.96 6.54 10.04
N THR A 68 18.88 6.01 11.27
CA THR A 68 18.16 4.75 11.53
C THR A 68 16.65 4.92 11.36
N ILE A 69 16.08 6.05 11.81
CA ILE A 69 14.66 6.36 11.59
C ILE A 69 14.38 6.62 10.11
N LEU A 70 15.24 7.37 9.42
CA LEU A 70 15.12 7.58 7.96
C LEU A 70 15.20 6.25 7.19
N LEU A 71 16.04 5.32 7.62
CA LEU A 71 16.11 3.99 7.03
C LEU A 71 14.81 3.21 7.24
N TYR A 72 14.23 3.27 8.44
CA TYR A 72 12.93 2.66 8.74
C TYR A 72 11.83 3.21 7.83
N ILE A 73 11.71 4.54 7.72
CA ILE A 73 10.75 5.21 6.82
C ILE A 73 10.95 4.71 5.39
N GLY A 74 12.21 4.69 4.91
CA GLY A 74 12.50 4.23 3.56
C GLY A 74 12.13 2.77 3.28
N ILE A 75 12.22 1.88 4.26
CA ILE A 75 11.77 0.49 4.14
C ILE A 75 10.25 0.41 4.09
N VAL A 76 9.56 1.18 4.93
CA VAL A 76 8.09 1.27 4.97
C VAL A 76 7.56 1.78 3.62
N ASP A 77 8.22 2.77 3.01
CA ASP A 77 7.86 3.31 1.69
C ASP A 77 8.03 2.27 0.58
N LEU A 78 9.06 1.43 0.63
CA LEU A 78 9.21 0.34 -0.33
C LEU A 78 8.04 -0.65 -0.25
N VAL A 79 7.57 -0.96 0.97
CA VAL A 79 6.39 -1.80 1.16
C VAL A 79 5.13 -1.09 0.65
N ALA A 80 5.00 0.23 0.87
CA ALA A 80 3.91 1.03 0.34
C ALA A 80 3.87 0.98 -1.20
N LEU A 81 5.04 1.14 -1.84
CA LEU A 81 5.18 1.11 -3.29
C LEU A 81 4.81 -0.25 -3.88
N LEU A 82 5.10 -1.36 -3.21
CA LEU A 82 4.64 -2.69 -3.66
C LEU A 82 3.12 -2.78 -3.73
N ILE A 83 2.40 -2.13 -2.82
CA ILE A 83 0.94 -2.18 -2.77
C ILE A 83 0.33 -1.14 -3.71
N ILE A 84 0.71 0.12 -3.57
CA ILE A 84 0.09 1.25 -4.27
C ILE A 84 0.66 1.40 -5.69
N GLY A 85 1.96 1.14 -5.87
CA GLY A 85 2.65 1.28 -7.16
C GLY A 85 2.57 0.05 -8.06
N PHE A 86 2.29 -1.14 -7.52
CA PHE A 86 2.19 -2.37 -8.33
C PHE A 86 0.86 -3.10 -8.15
N LEU A 87 0.51 -3.50 -6.92
CA LEU A 87 -0.67 -4.34 -6.71
C LEU A 87 -1.98 -3.63 -7.12
N HIS A 88 -2.18 -2.39 -6.67
CA HIS A 88 -3.34 -1.57 -7.00
C HIS A 88 -3.51 -1.34 -8.51
N PRO A 89 -2.52 -0.83 -9.26
CA PRO A 89 -2.67 -0.61 -10.69
C PRO A 89 -2.85 -1.92 -11.48
N ILE A 90 -2.24 -3.03 -11.07
CA ILE A 90 -2.49 -4.33 -11.72
C ILE A 90 -3.95 -4.76 -11.56
N LEU A 91 -4.52 -4.61 -10.35
CA LEU A 91 -5.94 -4.90 -10.09
C LEU A 91 -6.85 -3.94 -10.85
N ALA A 92 -6.50 -2.66 -10.93
CA ALA A 92 -7.25 -1.66 -11.68
C ALA A 92 -7.24 -1.91 -13.19
N LEU A 93 -6.13 -2.37 -13.76
CA LEU A 93 -6.04 -2.81 -15.17
C LEU A 93 -6.90 -4.04 -15.45
N GLN A 94 -7.06 -4.93 -14.47
CA GLN A 94 -7.97 -6.07 -14.58
C GLN A 94 -9.45 -5.65 -14.46
N GLY A 95 -9.72 -4.44 -13.95
CA GLY A 95 -11.07 -4.01 -13.57
C GLY A 95 -11.59 -4.79 -12.36
N ALA A 96 -10.67 -5.27 -11.51
CA ALA A 96 -11.00 -6.06 -10.33
C ALA A 96 -11.72 -5.18 -9.31
N VAL A 97 -12.85 -5.68 -8.83
CA VAL A 97 -13.60 -5.07 -7.72
C VAL A 97 -13.35 -5.88 -6.44
N PHE A 98 -13.75 -5.35 -5.29
CA PHE A 98 -13.62 -6.05 -4.00
C PHE A 98 -14.06 -7.52 -4.09
N CYS A 99 -15.22 -7.78 -4.71
CA CYS A 99 -15.78 -9.12 -4.85
C CYS A 99 -15.00 -10.07 -5.77
N SER A 100 -14.09 -9.57 -6.62
CA SER A 100 -13.24 -10.42 -7.47
C SER A 100 -12.15 -11.12 -6.66
N TYR A 101 -11.53 -10.39 -5.73
CA TYR A 101 -10.46 -10.90 -4.86
C TYR A 101 -10.61 -10.34 -3.43
N PRO A 102 -11.66 -10.72 -2.69
CA PRO A 102 -12.05 -10.05 -1.45
C PRO A 102 -10.99 -10.15 -0.35
N THR A 103 -10.35 -11.31 -0.22
CA THR A 103 -9.28 -11.52 0.75
C THR A 103 -8.06 -10.66 0.42
N LEU A 104 -7.57 -10.75 -0.82
CA LEU A 104 -6.39 -10.01 -1.28
C LEU A 104 -6.60 -8.50 -1.16
N ILE A 105 -7.74 -7.97 -1.63
CA ILE A 105 -8.04 -6.53 -1.60
C ILE A 105 -8.21 -6.04 -0.15
N PHE A 106 -8.85 -6.83 0.72
CA PHE A 106 -9.01 -6.48 2.12
C PHE A 106 -7.67 -6.40 2.87
N PHE A 107 -6.80 -7.39 2.70
CA PHE A 107 -5.47 -7.40 3.33
C PHE A 107 -4.56 -6.33 2.75
N ALA A 108 -4.54 -6.16 1.42
CA ALA A 108 -3.76 -5.12 0.76
C ALA A 108 -4.16 -3.71 1.24
N GLY A 109 -5.46 -3.41 1.31
CA GLY A 109 -5.95 -2.12 1.79
C GLY A 109 -5.63 -1.88 3.27
N THR A 110 -5.75 -2.92 4.11
CA THR A 110 -5.38 -2.82 5.52
C THR A 110 -3.89 -2.57 5.70
N LEU A 111 -3.04 -3.29 4.95
CA LEU A 111 -1.60 -3.14 5.00
C LEU A 111 -1.16 -1.76 4.49
N ALA A 112 -1.76 -1.27 3.40
CA ALA A 112 -1.50 0.09 2.90
C ALA A 112 -1.81 1.15 3.95
N ASN A 113 -2.96 1.05 4.63
CA ASN A 113 -3.31 2.00 5.69
C ASN A 113 -2.38 1.90 6.90
N PHE A 114 -1.98 0.69 7.29
CA PHE A 114 -1.01 0.50 8.37
C PHE A 114 0.34 1.16 8.04
N VAL A 115 0.85 0.91 6.83
CA VAL A 115 2.10 1.48 6.31
C VAL A 115 2.03 3.02 6.30
N TRP A 116 0.92 3.60 5.84
CA TRP A 116 0.72 5.06 5.83
C TRP A 116 0.80 5.69 7.23
N VAL A 117 0.16 5.07 8.22
CA VAL A 117 0.18 5.55 9.61
C VAL A 117 1.58 5.36 10.23
N ALA A 118 2.24 4.24 9.92
CA ALA A 118 3.60 3.96 10.38
C ALA A 118 4.62 4.98 9.83
N GLU A 119 4.49 5.37 8.57
CA GLU A 119 5.32 6.39 7.94
C GLU A 119 5.05 7.78 8.54
N SER A 120 3.77 8.18 8.64
CA SER A 120 3.36 9.49 9.17
C SER A 120 3.84 9.70 10.61
N SER A 121 3.76 8.67 11.44
CA SER A 121 4.23 8.72 12.83
C SER A 121 5.76 8.77 12.92
N ALA A 122 6.47 8.00 12.09
CA ALA A 122 7.94 8.05 12.05
C ALA A 122 8.48 9.39 11.55
N ASN A 123 7.82 10.02 10.58
CA ASN A 123 8.16 11.37 10.13
C ASN A 123 8.05 12.39 11.27
N LEU A 124 6.99 12.33 12.07
CA LEU A 124 6.82 13.21 13.23
C LEU A 124 7.94 13.01 14.27
N VAL A 125 8.31 11.76 14.55
CA VAL A 125 9.41 11.44 15.48
C VAL A 125 10.76 11.94 14.95
N SER A 126 11.00 11.82 13.64
CA SER A 126 12.23 12.30 13.01
C SER A 126 12.39 13.82 13.16
N LEU A 127 11.30 14.58 12.99
CA LEU A 127 11.27 16.02 13.20
C LEU A 127 11.57 16.39 14.66
N LEU A 128 10.93 15.71 15.62
CA LEU A 128 11.16 15.98 17.05
C LEU A 128 12.64 15.78 17.45
N LYS A 129 13.33 14.80 16.88
CA LYS A 129 14.77 14.58 17.11
C LYS A 129 15.70 15.61 16.43
N ILE A 130 15.20 16.39 15.48
CA ILE A 130 15.99 17.47 14.86
C ILE A 130 15.91 18.75 15.72
N TYR A 131 14.79 18.96 16.40
CA TYR A 131 14.56 20.16 17.22
C TYR A 131 15.06 20.06 18.67
N TYR A 132 15.39 18.85 19.16
CA TYR A 132 15.91 18.56 20.50
C TYR A 132 17.28 17.88 20.43
#